data_AF-A0A8B6CSZ6-F1
#
_entry.id   AF-A0A8B6CSZ6-F1
#
_cell.length_a   1.000
_cell.length_b   1.000
_cell.length_c   1.000
_cell.angle_alpha   90.00
_cell.angle_beta   90.00
_cell.angle_gamma   90.00
#
_symmetry.space_group_name_H-M   'P 1'
#
loop_
_entity.id
_entity.type
_entity.pdbx_description
1 polymer ?
#
loop_
_entity_poly.entity_id
_entity_poly.type
_entity_poly.pdbx_seq_one_letter_code
_entity_poly.pdbx_strand_id
1 'polypeptide(L)'
;MNAWKKAFKDNRVNIVKNLANPNAVADCLFSDRIFTEEMRDEVQQIPEIEKKNRKILDILDRRGSRSVKCLYNAFQETLNDDLANLLAPYAKIIDNKENLNDPSAWPPQEKEQEEMERHGVLEIKDIKSPLMHDYNRD
;
A
#
# COMPACT_ATOMS: atom_id res chain seq x y z
N MET A 1 10.72 -1.58 -10.44
CA MET A 1 10.75 -2.34 -9.16
C MET A 1 9.65 -1.78 -8.27
N ASN A 2 8.74 -2.61 -7.74
CA ASN A 2 7.60 -2.11 -6.95
C ASN A 2 8.09 -1.43 -5.65
N ALA A 3 7.58 -0.24 -5.35
CA ALA A 3 7.98 0.56 -4.18
C ALA A 3 7.86 -0.24 -2.87
N TRP A 4 6.81 -1.04 -2.73
CA TRP A 4 6.58 -1.89 -1.55
C TRP A 4 7.62 -3.00 -1.39
N LYS A 5 8.04 -3.67 -2.49
CA LYS A 5 9.10 -4.69 -2.45
C LYS A 5 10.44 -4.10 -2.05
N LYS A 6 10.71 -2.86 -2.48
CA LYS A 6 11.93 -2.14 -2.12
C LYS A 6 11.92 -1.78 -0.63
N ALA A 7 10.79 -1.32 -0.10
CA ALA A 7 10.62 -1.01 1.31
C ALA A 7 10.96 -2.21 2.20
N PHE A 8 10.44 -3.40 1.86
CA PHE A 8 10.75 -4.62 2.60
C PHE A 8 12.21 -5.02 2.45
N LYS A 9 12.75 -5.05 1.24
CA LYS A 9 14.14 -5.51 1.02
C LYS A 9 15.16 -4.64 1.77
N ASP A 10 15.00 -3.32 1.71
CA ASP A 10 15.97 -2.37 2.28
C ASP A 10 15.84 -2.31 3.82
N ASN A 11 14.62 -2.42 4.36
CA ASN A 11 14.38 -2.29 5.81
C ASN A 11 14.28 -3.61 6.57
N ARG A 12 14.24 -4.77 5.90
CA ARG A 12 14.03 -6.09 6.53
C ARG A 12 15.04 -6.42 7.62
N VAL A 13 16.32 -6.12 7.41
CA VAL A 13 17.36 -6.40 8.43
C VAL A 13 17.14 -5.56 9.69
N ASN A 14 16.80 -4.27 9.51
CA ASN A 14 16.56 -3.36 10.63
C ASN A 14 15.29 -3.73 11.37
N ILE A 15 14.21 -4.06 10.67
CA ILE A 15 12.93 -4.47 11.29
C ILE A 15 13.12 -5.78 12.08
N VAL A 16 13.84 -6.77 11.52
CA VAL A 16 14.04 -8.05 12.22
C VAL A 16 14.82 -7.88 13.53
N LYS A 17 15.80 -6.96 13.56
CA LYS A 17 16.67 -6.74 14.73
C LYS A 17 16.07 -5.82 15.77
N ASN A 18 15.34 -4.78 15.35
CA ASN A 18 14.89 -3.71 16.25
C ASN A 18 13.42 -3.87 16.69
N LEU A 19 12.67 -4.82 16.14
CA LEU A 19 11.27 -5.02 16.54
C LEU A 19 11.20 -5.75 17.88
N ALA A 20 10.93 -4.98 18.95
CA ALA A 20 10.87 -5.46 20.33
C ALA A 20 9.55 -6.20 20.65
N ASN A 21 8.43 -5.79 20.05
CA ASN A 21 7.08 -6.28 20.39
C ASN A 21 6.35 -6.95 19.20
N PRO A 22 6.81 -8.13 18.72
CA PRO A 22 6.18 -8.83 17.60
C PRO A 22 4.73 -9.25 17.84
N ASN A 23 4.37 -9.60 19.08
CA ASN A 23 3.01 -10.06 19.40
C ASN A 23 1.99 -8.94 19.23
N ALA A 24 2.29 -7.75 19.76
CA ALA A 24 1.42 -6.59 19.63
C ALA A 24 1.27 -6.19 18.15
N VAL A 25 2.35 -6.24 17.37
CA VAL A 25 2.29 -6.01 15.92
C VAL A 25 1.42 -7.05 15.22
N ALA A 26 1.53 -8.34 15.60
CA ALA A 26 0.68 -9.39 15.04
C ALA A 26 -0.81 -9.18 15.36
N ASP A 27 -1.13 -8.66 16.56
CA ASP A 27 -2.49 -8.34 16.97
C ASP A 27 -3.05 -7.14 16.20
N CYS A 28 -2.25 -6.08 15.99
CA CYS A 28 -2.63 -4.96 15.12
C CYS A 28 -2.86 -5.43 13.68
N LEU A 29 -1.99 -6.29 13.14
CA LEU A 29 -2.13 -6.85 11.79
C LEU A 29 -3.35 -7.77 11.64
N PHE A 30 -3.79 -8.42 12.73
CA PHE A 30 -5.03 -9.16 12.78
C PHE A 30 -6.25 -8.22 12.79
N SER A 31 -6.21 -7.15 13.57
CA SER A 31 -7.26 -6.10 13.59
C SER A 31 -7.47 -5.50 12.19
N ASP A 32 -6.38 -5.25 11.47
CA ASP A 32 -6.37 -4.75 10.09
C ASP A 32 -6.81 -5.78 9.03
N ARG A 33 -7.19 -6.99 9.45
CA ARG A 33 -7.60 -8.12 8.58
C ARG A 33 -6.54 -8.54 7.54
N ILE A 34 -5.28 -8.23 7.79
CA ILE A 34 -4.15 -8.68 6.97
C ILE A 34 -3.76 -10.11 7.34
N PHE A 35 -3.80 -10.40 8.65
CA PHE A 35 -3.58 -11.73 9.21
C PHE A 35 -4.91 -12.45 9.39
N THR A 36 -4.89 -13.76 9.13
CA THR A 36 -5.92 -14.67 9.62
C THR A 36 -5.59 -15.07 11.06
N GLU A 37 -6.58 -15.56 11.79
CA GLU A 37 -6.41 -16.01 13.17
C GLU A 37 -5.30 -17.08 13.27
N GLU A 38 -5.29 -18.06 12.37
CA GLU A 38 -4.25 -19.08 12.28
C GLU A 38 -2.84 -18.48 12.12
N MET A 39 -2.69 -17.42 11.32
CA MET A 39 -1.39 -16.78 11.09
C MET A 39 -0.92 -16.00 12.32
N ARG A 40 -1.83 -15.34 13.03
CA ARG A 40 -1.54 -14.68 14.31
C ARG A 40 -1.04 -15.71 15.31
N ASP A 41 -1.76 -16.82 15.45
CA ASP A 41 -1.45 -17.87 16.42
C ASP A 41 -0.11 -18.55 16.09
N GLU A 42 0.16 -18.83 14.81
CA GLU A 42 1.47 -19.31 14.35
C GLU A 42 2.61 -18.38 14.77
N VAL A 43 2.43 -17.06 14.61
CA VAL A 43 3.45 -16.08 14.99
C VAL A 43 3.61 -16.02 16.50
N GLN A 44 2.52 -16.08 17.26
CA GLN A 44 2.57 -16.03 18.73
C GLN A 44 3.24 -17.27 19.33
N GLN A 45 3.05 -18.46 18.73
CA GLN A 45 3.62 -19.73 19.20
C GLN A 45 5.14 -19.86 19.03
N ILE A 46 5.76 -19.08 18.15
CA ILE A 46 7.23 -19.11 17.97
C ILE A 46 7.90 -18.60 19.26
N PRO A 47 8.93 -19.27 19.81
CA PRO A 47 9.59 -18.77 21.02
C PRO A 47 10.57 -17.62 20.76
N GLU A 48 11.17 -17.58 19.57
CA GLU A 48 12.26 -16.66 19.23
C GLU A 48 11.76 -15.38 18.53
N ILE A 49 12.05 -14.22 19.12
CA ILE A 49 11.61 -12.89 18.65
C ILE A 49 12.05 -12.63 17.20
N GLU A 50 13.32 -12.90 16.86
CA GLU A 50 13.79 -12.70 15.48
C GLU A 50 13.04 -13.57 14.46
N LYS A 51 12.72 -14.82 14.83
CA LYS A 51 11.95 -15.71 13.95
C LYS A 51 10.51 -15.24 13.80
N LYS A 52 9.89 -14.69 14.85
CA LYS A 52 8.59 -14.01 14.75
C LYS A 52 8.66 -12.87 13.75
N ASN A 53 9.64 -11.99 13.90
CA ASN A 53 9.80 -10.81 13.05
C ASN A 53 9.97 -11.21 11.58
N ARG A 54 10.78 -12.24 11.28
CA ARG A 54 10.94 -12.76 9.92
C ARG A 54 9.64 -13.35 9.37
N LYS A 55 8.93 -14.13 10.17
CA LYS A 55 7.66 -14.75 9.76
C LYS A 55 6.60 -13.69 9.45
N ILE A 56 6.48 -12.66 10.29
CA ILE A 56 5.59 -11.51 10.03
C ILE A 56 5.91 -10.88 8.68
N LEU A 57 7.19 -10.57 8.43
CA LEU A 57 7.63 -9.96 7.17
C LEU A 57 7.39 -10.87 5.95
N ASP A 58 7.57 -12.18 6.10
CA ASP A 58 7.31 -13.15 5.01
C ASP A 58 5.82 -13.26 4.67
N ILE A 59 4.95 -13.17 5.67
CA ILE A 59 3.50 -13.11 5.44
C ILE A 59 3.14 -11.80 4.72
N LEU A 60 3.70 -10.68 5.18
CA LEU A 60 3.41 -9.36 4.60
C LEU A 60 3.93 -9.22 3.16
N ASP A 61 5.09 -9.79 2.82
CA ASP A 61 5.63 -9.78 1.46
C ASP A 61 4.71 -10.51 0.46
N ARG A 62 4.01 -11.56 0.92
CA ARG A 62 3.03 -12.30 0.10
C ARG A 62 1.71 -11.55 -0.11
N ARG A 63 1.34 -10.63 0.78
CA ARG A 63 0.06 -9.91 0.76
C ARG A 63 0.04 -8.69 -0.18
N GLY A 64 1.19 -8.18 -0.61
CA GLY A 64 1.30 -7.13 -1.63
C GLY A 64 1.34 -5.70 -1.07
N SER A 65 0.97 -4.69 -1.87
CA SER A 65 1.18 -3.27 -1.54
C SER A 65 0.50 -2.81 -0.25
N ARG A 66 -0.68 -3.34 0.06
CA ARG A 66 -1.45 -2.97 1.27
C ARG A 66 -0.73 -3.34 2.57
N SER A 67 0.18 -4.33 2.53
CA SER A 67 0.89 -4.80 3.73
C SER A 67 1.87 -3.77 4.30
N VAL A 68 2.41 -2.87 3.47
CA VAL A 68 3.33 -1.82 3.93
C VAL A 68 2.59 -0.76 4.75
N LYS A 69 1.38 -0.38 4.33
CA LYS A 69 0.56 0.60 5.06
C LYS A 69 0.10 0.05 6.40
N CYS A 70 -0.41 -1.18 6.43
CA CYS A 70 -0.80 -1.83 7.68
C CYS A 70 0.39 -2.05 8.62
N LEU A 71 1.57 -2.38 8.09
CA LEU A 71 2.78 -2.48 8.91
C LEU A 71 3.19 -1.11 9.49
N TYR A 72 3.09 -0.04 8.70
CA TYR A 72 3.33 1.32 9.17
C TYR A 72 2.37 1.71 10.31
N ASN A 73 1.07 1.48 10.13
CA ASN A 73 0.07 1.73 11.17
C ASN A 73 0.34 0.91 12.43
N ALA A 74 0.65 -0.38 12.28
CA ALA A 74 0.99 -1.25 13.40
C ALA A 74 2.26 -0.76 14.15
N PHE A 75 3.24 -0.19 13.46
CA PHE A 75 4.40 0.42 14.12
C PHE A 75 4.06 1.70 14.88
N GLN A 76 3.13 2.52 14.38
CA GLN A 76 2.65 3.68 15.12
C GLN A 76 1.86 3.28 16.37
N GLU A 77 0.97 2.28 16.26
CA GLU A 77 0.18 1.79 17.40
C GLU A 77 1.05 1.12 18.46
N THR A 78 2.15 0.48 18.04
CA THR A 78 3.09 -0.19 18.96
C THR A 78 4.22 0.72 19.46
N LEU A 79 4.13 2.04 19.22
CA LEU A 79 5.11 3.06 19.64
C LEU A 79 6.53 2.80 19.11
N ASN A 80 6.65 2.18 17.93
CA ASN A 80 7.92 1.94 17.24
C ASN A 80 8.14 3.02 16.17
N ASP A 81 8.20 4.28 16.60
CA ASP A 81 8.26 5.44 15.70
C ASP A 81 9.48 5.44 14.77
N ASP A 82 10.63 4.95 15.23
CA ASP A 82 11.84 4.84 14.43
C ASP A 82 11.65 3.92 13.21
N LEU A 83 10.96 2.81 13.40
CA LEU A 83 10.63 1.86 12.33
C LEU A 83 9.51 2.39 11.44
N ALA A 84 8.53 3.10 12.02
CA ALA A 84 7.49 3.77 11.26
C ALA A 84 8.07 4.83 10.31
N ASN A 85 9.03 5.64 10.78
CA ASN A 85 9.68 6.67 9.98
C ASN A 85 10.44 6.10 8.77
N LEU A 86 11.01 4.90 8.88
CA LEU A 86 11.65 4.20 7.75
C LEU A 86 10.65 3.76 6.67
N LEU A 87 9.42 3.46 7.05
CA LEU A 87 8.36 3.03 6.14
C LEU A 87 7.48 4.17 5.62
N ALA A 88 7.44 5.31 6.32
CA ALA A 88 6.68 6.51 5.97
C ALA A 88 6.80 6.96 4.50
N PRO A 89 8.00 7.03 3.87
CA PRO A 89 8.10 7.46 2.47
C PRO A 89 7.43 6.47 1.51
N TYR A 90 7.47 5.18 1.83
CA TYR A 90 6.86 4.14 1.00
C TYR A 90 5.33 4.08 1.20
N ALA A 91 4.85 4.30 2.43
CA ALA A 91 3.43 4.39 2.72
C ALA A 91 2.76 5.53 1.94
N LYS A 92 3.38 6.73 1.90
CA LYS A 92 2.88 7.87 1.10
C LYS A 92 2.77 7.57 -0.40
N ILE A 93 3.76 6.87 -0.96
CA ILE A 93 3.75 6.50 -2.38
C ILE A 93 2.61 5.52 -2.69
N ILE A 94 2.30 4.62 -1.75
CA ILE A 94 1.22 3.64 -1.91
C ILE A 94 -0.14 4.33 -1.78
N ASP A 95 -0.33 5.21 -0.80
CA ASP A 95 -1.56 5.98 -0.63
C ASP A 95 -1.88 6.86 -1.83
N ASN A 96 -0.88 7.56 -2.37
CA ASN A 96 -1.07 8.37 -3.58
C ASN A 96 -1.53 7.52 -4.77
N LYS A 97 -1.04 6.28 -4.89
CA LYS A 97 -1.46 5.36 -5.96
C LYS A 97 -2.85 4.76 -5.76
N GLU A 98 -3.28 4.56 -4.52
CA GLU A 98 -4.65 4.11 -4.23
C GLU A 98 -5.66 5.24 -4.51
N ASN A 99 -5.36 6.48 -4.13
CA ASN A 99 -6.23 7.63 -4.38
C ASN A 99 -6.42 7.94 -5.88
N LEU A 100 -5.40 7.70 -6.71
CA LEU A 100 -5.48 7.87 -8.17
C LEU A 100 -6.46 6.90 -8.86
N ASN A 101 -6.82 5.79 -8.21
CA ASN A 101 -7.71 4.77 -8.76
C ASN A 101 -9.11 4.80 -8.14
N ASP A 102 -9.43 5.78 -7.28
CA ASP A 102 -10.77 5.94 -6.71
C ASP A 102 -11.74 6.48 -7.78
N PRO A 103 -12.79 5.73 -8.17
CA PRO A 103 -13.76 6.19 -9.17
C PRO A 103 -14.54 7.45 -8.74
N SER A 104 -14.60 7.75 -7.43
CA SER A 104 -15.22 8.97 -6.90
C SER A 104 -14.27 10.18 -6.84
N ALA A 105 -12.96 9.97 -7.06
CA ALA A 105 -12.02 11.06 -7.31
C ALA A 105 -12.22 11.71 -8.69
N TRP A 106 -13.21 11.22 -9.45
CA TRP A 106 -13.75 11.88 -10.63
C TRP A 106 -15.08 12.57 -10.29
N PRO A 107 -15.28 13.85 -10.66
CA PRO A 107 -14.41 14.71 -11.45
C PRO A 107 -13.17 15.23 -10.69
N PRO A 108 -12.09 15.62 -11.40
CA PRO A 108 -10.88 16.19 -10.80
C PRO A 108 -11.20 17.43 -9.97
N GLN A 109 -10.38 17.71 -8.96
CA GLN A 109 -10.57 18.90 -8.13
C GLN A 109 -10.31 20.17 -8.94
N GLU A 110 -10.94 21.30 -8.56
CA GLU A 110 -10.89 22.57 -9.29
C GLU A 110 -9.45 23.02 -9.65
N LYS A 111 -8.49 22.84 -8.73
CA LYS A 111 -7.08 23.15 -8.97
C LYS A 111 -6.41 22.23 -9.98
N GLU A 112 -6.73 20.94 -9.96
CA GLU A 112 -6.21 19.95 -10.91
C GLU A 112 -6.83 20.19 -12.29
N GLN A 113 -8.11 20.58 -12.32
CA GLN A 113 -8.81 20.96 -13.54
C GLN A 113 -8.18 22.21 -14.18
N GLU A 114 -7.87 23.25 -13.40
CA GLU A 114 -7.12 24.43 -13.88
C GLU A 114 -5.74 24.08 -14.45
N GLU A 115 -4.99 23.17 -13.80
CA GLU A 115 -3.69 22.70 -14.31
C GLU A 115 -3.84 21.90 -15.62
N MET A 116 -4.86 21.04 -15.72
CA MET A 116 -5.16 20.30 -16.94
C MET A 116 -5.55 21.23 -18.11
N GLU A 117 -6.30 22.29 -17.83
CA GLU A 117 -6.62 23.34 -18.79
C GLU A 117 -5.37 24.10 -19.25
N ARG A 118 -4.46 24.44 -18.32
CA ARG A 118 -3.16 25.04 -18.66
C ARG A 118 -2.29 24.14 -19.52
N HIS A 119 -2.36 22.83 -19.33
CA HIS A 119 -1.60 21.84 -20.09
C HIS A 119 -2.26 21.41 -21.41
N GLY A 120 -3.41 21.98 -21.78
CA GLY A 120 -4.03 21.77 -23.11
C GLY A 120 -4.59 20.36 -23.34
N VAL A 121 -4.90 19.62 -22.27
CA VAL A 121 -5.37 18.21 -22.36
C VAL A 121 -6.78 18.10 -22.97
N LEU A 122 -7.50 19.22 -23.12
CA LEU A 122 -8.90 19.24 -23.60
C LEU A 122 -9.07 19.33 -25.12
N GLU A 123 -8.01 19.51 -25.91
CA GLU A 123 -8.15 19.55 -27.37
C GLU A 123 -8.01 18.17 -28.01
N ILE A 124 -9.00 17.30 -27.83
CA ILE A 124 -9.24 16.24 -28.83
C ILE A 124 -9.83 16.94 -30.06
N LYS A 125 -8.96 17.48 -30.92
CA LYS A 125 -9.36 17.93 -32.26
C LYS A 125 -9.71 16.69 -33.07
N ASP A 126 -10.99 16.33 -33.08
CA ASP A 126 -11.67 15.45 -34.03
C ASP A 126 -10.74 14.61 -34.92
N ILE A 127 -10.19 13.53 -34.37
CA ILE A 127 -9.75 12.44 -35.24
C ILE A 127 -11.00 11.61 -35.43
N LYS A 128 -11.70 11.84 -36.56
CA LYS A 128 -12.77 10.98 -37.10
C LYS A 128 -12.71 9.58 -36.47
N SER A 129 -13.56 9.33 -35.48
CA SER A 129 -13.57 8.03 -34.81
C SER A 129 -13.96 6.96 -35.83
N PRO A 130 -13.10 5.96 -36.13
CA PRO A 130 -13.42 4.93 -37.12
C PRO A 130 -14.47 3.91 -36.62
N LEU A 131 -15.05 4.13 -35.45
CA LEU A 131 -15.88 3.19 -34.70
C LEU A 131 -17.37 3.57 -34.66
N MET A 132 -17.82 4.42 -35.58
CA MET A 132 -19.23 4.42 -35.99
C MET A 132 -19.39 3.33 -37.05
N HIS A 133 -19.65 2.09 -36.62
CA HIS A 133 -20.31 1.14 -37.51
C HIS A 133 -21.72 1.65 -37.76
N ASP A 134 -22.04 1.92 -39.01
CA ASP A 134 -23.37 2.28 -39.49
C ASP A 134 -24.38 1.18 -39.12
N TYR A 135 -25.00 1.31 -37.96
CA TYR A 135 -26.27 0.66 -37.64
C TYR A 135 -27.38 1.67 -37.88
N ASN A 136 -27.79 1.78 -39.14
CA ASN A 136 -29.10 2.23 -39.64
C ASN A 136 -29.06 1.93 -41.15
N ARG A 137 -29.41 0.73 -41.62
CA ARG A 137 -30.76 0.17 -41.72
C ARG A 137 -31.71 1.10 -42.48
N ASP A 138 -31.72 0.94 -43.81
CA ASP A 138 -32.92 0.89 -44.66
C ASP A 138 -32.63 -0.06 -45.84
#